data_AF-A0A2E5WNG7-F1
#
_entry.id   AF-A0A2E5WNG7-F1
#
_cell.length_a   1.000
_cell.length_b   1.000
_cell.length_c   1.000
_cell.angle_alpha   90.00
_cell.angle_beta   90.00
_cell.angle_gamma   90.00
#
_symmetry.space_group_name_H-M   'P 1'
#
loop_
_entity.id
_entity.type
_entity.pdbx_description
1 polymer ?
#
loop_
_entity_poly.entity_id
_entity_poly.type
_entity_poly.pdbx_seq_one_letter_code
_entity_poly.pdbx_strand_id
1 'polypeptide(L)'
;MLSLDLQEIVKRIIKYLIEGVMVAIAAFVIPQKTLKMDEIMLIALTAAATFSILDTYVPSLAISARSGAGFGIGANLVGFPSM
;
A
#
# COMPACT_ATOMS: atom_id res chain seq x y z
N MET A 1 23.22 -4.85 -14.14
CA MET A 1 21.91 -4.18 -13.96
C MET A 1 20.75 -5.18 -13.78
N LEU A 2 21.02 -6.40 -13.30
CA LEU A 2 20.02 -7.38 -12.85
C LEU A 2 20.68 -8.24 -11.75
N SER A 3 21.18 -7.60 -10.71
CA SER A 3 21.41 -8.28 -9.44
C SER A 3 20.03 -8.41 -8.80
N LEU A 4 19.31 -9.48 -9.16
CA LEU A 4 18.15 -9.89 -8.40
C LEU A 4 18.67 -10.30 -7.02
N ASP A 5 18.68 -9.35 -6.09
CA ASP A 5 18.97 -9.65 -4.70
C ASP A 5 17.85 -10.54 -4.19
N LEU A 6 18.09 -11.85 -4.22
CA LEU A 6 17.19 -12.87 -3.71
C LEU A 6 16.72 -12.49 -2.28
N GLN A 7 17.61 -11.85 -1.53
CA GLN A 7 17.35 -11.32 -0.20
C GLN A 7 16.28 -10.22 -0.19
N GLU A 8 16.26 -9.32 -1.18
CA GLU A 8 15.24 -8.28 -1.30
C GLU A 8 13.89 -8.86 -1.71
N ILE A 9 13.89 -9.81 -2.66
CA ILE A 9 12.66 -10.49 -3.10
C ILE A 9 12.03 -11.26 -1.93
N VAL A 10 12.83 -12.04 -1.19
CA VAL A 10 12.37 -12.78 -0.01
C VAL A 10 11.82 -11.82 1.06
N LYS A 11 12.50 -10.69 1.29
CA LYS A 11 12.02 -9.68 2.23
C LYS A 11 10.66 -9.09 1.82
N ARG A 12 10.46 -8.81 0.52
CA ARG A 12 9.17 -8.32 -0.01
C ARG A 12 8.07 -9.38 0.12
N ILE A 13 8.37 -10.64 -0.21
CA ILE A 13 7.41 -11.75 -0.08
C ILE A 13 6.96 -11.89 1.37
N ILE A 14 7.89 -11.91 2.33
CA ILE A 14 7.57 -12.00 3.76
C ILE A 14 6.72 -10.81 4.21
N LYS A 15 7.08 -9.60 3.78
CA LYS A 15 6.31 -8.38 4.09
C LYS A 15 4.84 -8.49 3.66
N TYR A 16 4.58 -8.82 2.40
CA TYR A 16 3.22 -8.90 1.87
C TYR A 16 2.41 -10.06 2.46
N LEU A 17 3.07 -11.17 2.83
CA LEU A 17 2.45 -12.25 3.59
C LEU A 17 1.97 -11.77 4.97
N ILE A 18 2.81 -11.03 5.69
CA ILE A 18 2.45 -10.49 7.02
C ILE A 18 1.28 -9.51 6.88
N GLU A 19 1.30 -8.63 5.87
CA GLU A 19 0.20 -7.70 5.61
C GLU A 19 -1.12 -8.43 5.30
N GLY A 20 -1.08 -9.47 4.45
CA GLY A 20 -2.24 -10.32 4.18
C GLY A 20 -2.79 -11.01 5.43
N VAL A 21 -1.91 -11.49 6.33
CA VAL A 21 -2.32 -12.07 7.62
C VAL A 21 -2.98 -11.04 8.52
N MET A 22 -2.47 -9.81 8.58
CA MET A 22 -3.10 -8.74 9.36
C MET A 22 -4.53 -8.44 8.87
N VAL A 23 -4.75 -8.45 7.55
CA VAL A 23 -6.09 -8.28 6.98
C VAL A 23 -6.98 -9.48 7.27
N ALA A 24 -6.44 -10.70 7.22
CA ALA A 24 -7.17 -11.92 7.57
C ALA A 24 -7.69 -11.87 9.02
N ILE A 25 -6.86 -11.38 9.95
CA ILE A 25 -7.26 -11.20 11.35
C ILE A 25 -8.39 -10.17 11.46
N ALA A 26 -8.30 -9.05 10.75
CA ALA A 26 -9.36 -8.05 10.73
C ALA A 26 -10.68 -8.62 10.16
N ALA A 27 -10.60 -9.38 9.07
CA ALA A 27 -11.75 -10.07 8.48
C ALA A 27 -12.34 -11.14 9.41
N PHE A 28 -11.54 -11.74 10.29
CA PHE A 28 -12.04 -12.69 11.28
C PHE A 28 -12.70 -12.02 12.49
N VAL A 29 -12.15 -10.92 12.99
CA VAL A 29 -12.56 -10.30 14.27
C VAL A 29 -13.70 -9.28 14.12
N ILE A 30 -13.75 -8.52 13.03
CA ILE A 30 -14.69 -7.41 12.85
C ILE A 30 -16.15 -7.83 12.56
N PRO A 31 -16.43 -8.84 11.71
CA PRO A 31 -17.79 -9.05 11.24
C PRO A 31 -18.69 -9.71 12.29
N GLN A 32 -19.93 -9.22 12.38
CA GLN A 32 -20.96 -9.76 13.27
C GLN A 32 -21.44 -11.17 12.85
N LYS A 33 -21.22 -11.54 11.58
CA LYS A 33 -21.45 -12.90 11.07
C LYS A 33 -20.11 -13.55 10.77
N THR A 34 -19.94 -14.78 11.25
CA THR A 34 -18.73 -15.58 11.01
C THR A 34 -18.59 -15.83 9.51
N LEU A 35 -17.52 -15.29 8.91
CA LEU A 35 -17.11 -15.62 7.56
C LEU A 35 -16.51 -17.04 7.53
N LYS A 36 -16.60 -17.70 6.38
CA LYS A 36 -15.95 -19.01 6.20
C LYS A 36 -14.44 -18.82 6.13
N MET A 37 -13.70 -19.84 6.58
CA MET A 37 -12.24 -19.79 6.54
C MET A 37 -11.70 -19.63 5.11
N ASP A 38 -12.39 -20.21 4.12
CA ASP A 38 -12.08 -20.06 2.69
C ASP A 38 -12.21 -18.60 2.22
N GLU A 39 -13.24 -17.89 2.69
CA GLU A 39 -13.47 -16.47 2.33
C GLU A 39 -12.39 -15.58 2.94
N ILE A 40 -12.04 -15.82 4.21
CA ILE A 40 -10.97 -15.09 4.90
C ILE A 40 -9.62 -15.31 4.18
N MET A 41 -9.33 -16.54 3.77
CA MET A 41 -8.10 -16.86 3.03
C MET A 41 -8.07 -16.17 1.66
N LEU A 42 -9.21 -16.09 0.97
CA LEU A 42 -9.33 -15.37 -0.30
C LEU A 42 -9.15 -13.86 -0.13
N ILE A 43 -9.73 -13.27 0.92
CA ILE A 43 -9.54 -11.86 1.29
C ILE A 43 -8.06 -11.57 1.59
N ALA A 44 -7.41 -12.44 2.37
CA ALA A 44 -6.00 -12.28 2.71
C ALA A 44 -5.09 -12.30 1.46
N LEU A 45 -5.34 -13.24 0.54
CA LEU A 45 -4.56 -13.37 -0.69
C LEU A 45 -4.75 -12.17 -1.63
N THR A 46 -6.00 -11.75 -1.82
CA THR A 46 -6.33 -10.58 -2.65
C THR A 46 -5.77 -9.29 -2.06
N ALA A 47 -5.83 -9.13 -0.74
CA ALA A 47 -5.22 -8.00 -0.04
C ALA A 47 -3.70 -7.99 -0.19
N ALA A 48 -3.02 -9.13 -0.01
CA ALA A 48 -1.56 -9.24 -0.19
C ALA A 48 -1.14 -8.86 -1.62
N ALA A 49 -1.90 -9.29 -2.64
CA ALA A 49 -1.67 -8.89 -4.02
C ALA A 49 -1.86 -7.38 -4.24
N THR A 50 -2.91 -6.81 -3.64
CA THR A 50 -3.22 -5.38 -3.76
C THR A 50 -2.17 -4.51 -3.07
N PHE A 51 -1.76 -4.87 -1.84
CA PHE A 51 -0.70 -4.17 -1.10
C PHE A 51 0.66 -4.31 -1.76
N SER A 52 0.99 -5.48 -2.34
CA SER A 52 2.21 -5.65 -3.13
C SER A 52 2.29 -4.69 -4.31
N ILE A 53 1.16 -4.46 -5.00
CA ILE A 53 1.08 -3.48 -6.09
C ILE A 53 1.23 -2.09 -5.50
N LEU A 54 0.41 -1.74 -4.50
CA LEU A 54 0.41 -0.42 -3.88
C LEU A 54 1.83 -0.02 -3.42
N ASP A 55 2.52 -0.88 -2.68
CA ASP A 55 3.88 -0.63 -2.19
C ASP A 55 4.93 -0.43 -3.27
N THR A 56 4.74 -1.07 -4.43
CA THR A 56 5.64 -0.90 -5.58
C THR A 56 5.43 0.45 -6.26
N TYR A 57 4.17 0.95 -6.29
CA TYR A 57 3.81 2.20 -6.96
C TYR A 57 3.71 3.42 -6.04
N VAL A 58 3.62 3.24 -4.72
CA VAL A 58 3.58 4.32 -3.74
C VAL A 58 4.77 5.30 -3.89
N PRO A 59 6.02 4.87 -4.12
CA PRO A 59 7.13 5.80 -4.26
C PRO A 59 6.97 6.75 -5.46
N SER A 60 6.51 6.26 -6.61
CA SER A 60 6.33 7.09 -7.81
C SER A 60 5.13 8.03 -7.67
N LEU A 61 4.06 7.59 -7.00
CA LEU A 61 2.89 8.42 -6.69
C LEU A 61 3.20 9.49 -5.63
N ALA A 62 4.01 9.17 -4.62
CA ALA A 62 4.31 10.06 -3.50
C ALA A 62 5.11 11.29 -3.92
N ILE A 63 6.01 11.17 -4.92
CA ILE A 63 6.80 12.29 -5.41
C ILE A 63 5.90 13.35 -6.02
N SER A 64 5.03 12.96 -6.96
CA SER A 64 4.09 13.88 -7.61
C SER A 64 3.10 14.48 -6.61
N ALA A 65 2.61 13.69 -5.65
CA ALA A 65 1.69 14.17 -4.61
C ALA A 65 2.35 15.22 -3.70
N ARG A 66 3.59 14.97 -3.25
CA ARG A 66 4.36 15.93 -2.43
C ARG A 66 4.73 17.19 -3.21
N SER A 67 5.15 17.06 -4.46
CA SER A 67 5.47 18.20 -5.32
C SER A 67 4.24 19.05 -5.62
N GLY A 68 3.09 18.43 -5.91
CA GLY A 68 1.82 19.14 -6.12
C GLY A 68 1.31 19.83 -4.86
N ALA A 69 1.38 19.17 -3.70
CA ALA A 69 1.03 19.77 -2.42
C ALA A 69 2.00 20.91 -2.04
N GLY A 70 3.30 20.72 -2.25
CA GLY A 70 4.32 21.73 -1.99
C GLY A 70 4.17 22.96 -2.90
N PHE A 71 3.86 22.75 -4.18
CA PHE A 71 3.51 23.83 -5.10
C PHE A 71 2.23 24.55 -4.68
N GLY A 72 1.16 23.82 -4.35
CA GLY A 72 -0.11 24.42 -3.92
C GLY A 72 0.04 25.25 -2.65
N ILE A 73 0.75 24.73 -1.64
CA ILE A 73 1.04 25.45 -0.39
C ILE A 73 1.93 26.67 -0.70
N GLY A 74 3.04 26.48 -1.41
CA GLY A 74 3.97 27.57 -1.74
C GLY A 74 3.33 28.68 -2.59
N ALA A 75 2.53 28.32 -3.58
CA ALA A 75 1.79 29.25 -4.44
C ALA A 75 0.77 30.06 -3.64
N ASN A 76 0.05 29.43 -2.70
CA ASN A 76 -0.89 30.12 -1.82
C ASN A 76 -0.18 31.09 -0.86
N LEU A 77 1.02 30.75 -0.36
CA LEU A 77 1.81 31.64 0.50
C LEU A 77 2.29 32.90 -0.22
N VAL A 78 2.58 32.82 -1.52
CA VAL A 78 3.08 33.97 -2.31
C VAL A 78 2.01 34.69 -3.12
N GLY A 79 0.73 34.32 -2.97
CA GLY A 79 -0.39 34.95 -3.70
C GLY A 79 -0.46 34.63 -5.19
N PHE A 80 0.26 33.61 -5.65
CA PHE A 80 0.15 33.10 -7.02
C PHE A 80 -1.22 32.41 -7.20
N PRO A 81 -1.98 32.64 -8.30
CA PRO A 81 -1.61 33.26 -9.57
C PRO A 81 -2.17 34.69 -9.78
N SER A 82 -2.67 35.35 -8.73
CA SER A 82 -3.40 36.63 -8.82
C SER A 82 -2.59 37.86 -8.40
N MET A 83 -1.29 37.72 -8.17
CA MET A 83 -0.34 38.85 -8.09
C MET A 83 0.34 39.07 -9.43
#